data_AF-A0A1C6UID8-F1
#
_entry.id   AF-A0A1C6UID8-F1
#
_cell.length_a   1.000
_cell.length_b   1.000
_cell.length_c   1.000
_cell.angle_alpha   90.00
_cell.angle_beta   90.00
_cell.angle_gamma   90.00
#
_symmetry.space_group_name_H-M   'P 1'
#
loop_
_entity.id
_entity.type
_entity.pdbx_description
1 polymer ?
#
loop_
_entity_poly.entity_id
_entity_poly.type
_entity_poly.pdbx_seq_one_letter_code
_entity_poly.pdbx_strand_id
1 'polypeptide(L)'
;MPHFPVNHPARPVYRVLAGLVGLYILVFGVWGVALTWGDPLFDRGSNWALGLRTNLAFSLISVAFGIVLIVGASRRGNLGHHMNLTAGVVFLATSILMMSVLQTDANFLNFSMSTVVVSMFFGLLLLGTGLYDKVGTDEHAEEERRRRHHPVSDAHSR
;
A
#
# COMPACT_ATOMS: atom_id res chain seq x y z
N MET A 1 11.28 24.97 -9.23
CA MET A 1 10.11 24.42 -8.51
C MET A 1 9.87 23.00 -9.01
N PRO A 2 9.75 22.01 -8.12
CA PRO A 2 9.52 20.62 -8.52
C PRO A 2 8.15 20.50 -9.19
N HIS A 3 8.14 20.04 -10.43
CA HIS A 3 6.96 19.75 -11.23
C HIS A 3 6.43 18.39 -10.78
N PHE A 4 5.67 18.38 -9.69
CA PHE A 4 4.91 17.20 -9.30
C PHE A 4 3.75 17.01 -10.28
N PRO A 5 3.58 15.83 -10.90
CA PRO A 5 2.48 15.56 -11.81
C PRO A 5 1.16 15.55 -11.02
N VAL A 6 0.44 16.66 -11.05
CA VAL A 6 -0.90 16.82 -10.47
C VAL A 6 -1.93 16.30 -11.51
N ASN A 7 -2.96 15.57 -11.05
CA ASN A 7 -4.06 15.06 -11.88
C ASN A 7 -3.67 14.14 -13.07
N HIS A 8 -2.82 13.13 -12.84
CA HIS A 8 -2.48 12.16 -13.89
C HIS A 8 -3.68 11.22 -14.20
N PRO A 9 -4.01 10.96 -15.48
CA PRO A 9 -5.08 10.02 -15.87
C PRO A 9 -4.86 8.57 -15.42
N ALA A 10 -3.69 8.25 -14.84
CA ALA A 10 -3.33 6.93 -14.33
C ALA A 10 -3.84 6.62 -12.91
N ARG A 11 -4.55 7.56 -12.27
CA ARG A 11 -5.20 7.38 -10.96
C ARG A 11 -6.00 6.09 -10.78
N PRO A 12 -6.83 5.65 -11.75
CA PRO A 12 -7.60 4.41 -11.60
C PRO A 12 -6.67 3.20 -11.46
N VAL A 13 -5.56 3.18 -12.20
CA VAL A 13 -4.59 2.08 -12.18
C VAL A 13 -3.90 1.99 -10.82
N TYR A 14 -3.45 3.12 -10.27
CA TYR A 14 -2.80 3.14 -8.96
C TYR A 14 -3.73 2.72 -7.82
N ARG A 15 -5.02 3.07 -7.89
CA ARG A 15 -6.02 2.59 -6.92
C ARG A 15 -6.30 1.11 -7.05
N VAL A 16 -6.37 0.59 -8.28
CA VAL A 16 -6.52 -0.85 -8.51
C VAL A 16 -5.31 -1.60 -7.95
N LEU A 17 -4.09 -1.09 -8.18
CA LEU A 17 -2.87 -1.69 -7.61
C LEU A 17 -2.87 -1.68 -6.07
N ALA A 18 -3.21 -0.56 -5.43
CA ALA A 18 -3.33 -0.50 -3.98
C ALA A 18 -4.41 -1.47 -3.44
N GLY A 19 -5.54 -1.56 -4.13
CA GLY A 19 -6.61 -2.51 -3.81
C GLY A 19 -6.17 -3.97 -3.97
N LEU A 20 -5.40 -4.29 -5.02
CA LEU A 20 -4.85 -5.63 -5.25
C LEU A 20 -3.84 -6.01 -4.16
N VAL A 21 -3.00 -5.08 -3.71
CA VAL A 21 -2.07 -5.30 -2.59
C VAL A 21 -2.85 -5.59 -1.31
N GLY A 22 -3.85 -4.77 -0.99
CA GLY A 22 -4.71 -5.01 0.19
C GLY A 22 -5.45 -6.35 0.13
N LEU A 23 -5.99 -6.70 -1.06
CA LEU A 23 -6.65 -7.98 -1.29
C LEU A 23 -5.69 -9.17 -1.11
N TYR A 24 -4.48 -9.09 -1.67
CA TYR A 24 -3.48 -10.13 -1.49
C TYR A 24 -3.14 -10.34 -0.01
N ILE A 25 -2.89 -9.25 0.73
CA ILE A 25 -2.58 -9.31 2.16
C ILE A 25 -3.75 -9.92 2.95
N LEU A 26 -4.99 -9.58 2.60
CA LEU A 26 -6.18 -10.15 3.24
C LEU A 26 -6.31 -11.65 2.96
N VAL A 27 -6.18 -12.07 1.71
CA VAL A 27 -6.25 -13.48 1.31
C VAL A 27 -5.13 -14.28 1.99
N PHE A 28 -3.91 -13.73 2.02
CA PHE A 28 -2.79 -14.30 2.75
C PHE A 28 -3.10 -14.47 4.24
N GLY A 29 -3.63 -13.42 4.89
CA GLY A 29 -3.98 -13.47 6.31
C GLY A 29 -5.07 -14.50 6.61
N VAL A 30 -6.15 -14.53 5.83
CA VAL A 30 -7.26 -15.50 6.01
C VAL A 30 -6.77 -16.93 5.82
N TRP A 31 -5.98 -17.18 4.77
CA TRP A 31 -5.40 -18.51 4.51
C TRP A 31 -4.39 -18.92 5.58
N GLY A 32 -3.56 -17.97 6.03
CA GLY A 32 -2.63 -18.19 7.14
C GLY A 32 -3.32 -18.52 8.45
N VAL A 33 -4.42 -17.84 8.78
CA VAL A 33 -5.25 -18.15 9.95
C VAL A 33 -5.87 -19.54 9.82
N ALA A 34 -6.39 -19.92 8.64
CA ALA A 34 -6.95 -21.25 8.43
C ALA A 34 -5.91 -22.37 8.56
N LEU A 35 -4.68 -22.14 8.10
CA LEU A 35 -3.58 -23.13 8.18
C LEU A 35 -2.99 -23.26 9.59
N THR A 36 -2.94 -22.17 10.35
CA THR A 36 -2.39 -22.13 11.72
C THR A 36 -3.48 -22.29 12.79
N TRP A 37 -4.69 -22.70 12.37
CA TRP A 37 -5.85 -22.83 13.24
C TRP A 37 -5.67 -23.98 14.22
N GLY A 38 -5.32 -23.67 15.47
CA GLY A 38 -5.04 -24.65 16.52
C GLY A 38 -3.60 -24.63 17.04
N ASP A 39 -2.71 -23.92 16.35
CA ASP A 39 -1.33 -23.73 16.80
C ASP A 39 -1.21 -22.61 17.84
N PRO A 40 -0.20 -22.66 18.74
CA PRO A 40 0.10 -21.55 19.63
C PRO A 40 0.30 -20.23 18.87
N LEU A 41 -0.13 -19.10 19.46
CA LEU A 41 -0.07 -17.76 18.84
C LEU A 41 1.33 -17.36 18.33
N PHE A 42 2.38 -17.86 18.98
CA PHE A 42 3.80 -17.60 18.68
C PHE A 42 4.56 -18.85 18.25
N ASP A 43 3.88 -19.83 17.65
CA ASP A 43 4.56 -21.04 17.21
C ASP A 43 5.57 -20.78 16.07
N ARG A 44 6.78 -21.33 16.19
CA ARG A 44 7.84 -21.18 15.19
C ARG A 44 7.86 -22.35 14.20
N GLY A 45 6.73 -23.04 14.05
CA GLY A 45 6.53 -24.11 13.09
C GLY A 45 6.85 -23.71 11.64
N SER A 46 6.94 -24.69 10.76
CA SER A 46 7.20 -24.50 9.33
C SER A 46 5.92 -24.28 8.53
N ASN A 47 5.01 -23.43 9.03
CA ASN A 47 3.75 -23.16 8.34
C ASN A 47 3.96 -22.14 7.22
N TRP A 48 3.60 -22.52 6.00
CA TRP A 48 3.75 -21.70 4.80
C TRP A 48 2.39 -21.40 4.20
N ALA A 49 2.07 -20.11 4.04
CA ALA A 49 0.89 -19.63 3.35
C ALA A 49 1.32 -18.78 2.15
N LEU A 50 0.89 -19.16 0.95
CA LEU A 50 1.18 -18.43 -0.31
C LEU A 50 2.68 -18.10 -0.54
N GLY A 51 3.60 -18.96 -0.07
CA GLY A 51 5.05 -18.75 -0.21
C GLY A 51 5.68 -17.87 0.88
N LEU A 52 4.91 -17.43 1.88
CA LEU A 52 5.41 -16.75 3.06
C LEU A 52 5.32 -17.67 4.27
N ARG A 53 6.33 -17.60 5.13
CA ARG A 53 6.28 -18.26 6.43
C ARG A 53 5.31 -17.47 7.31
N THR A 54 4.41 -18.16 7.99
CA THR A 54 3.38 -17.51 8.78
C THR A 54 3.18 -18.19 10.12
N ASN A 55 2.63 -17.41 11.04
CA ASN A 55 2.18 -17.83 12.35
C ASN A 55 0.78 -17.27 12.57
N LEU A 56 0.06 -17.76 13.57
CA LEU A 56 -1.30 -17.31 13.86
C LEU A 56 -1.34 -15.81 14.15
N ALA A 57 -0.41 -15.30 14.98
CA ALA A 57 -0.31 -13.86 15.25
C ALA A 57 -0.02 -13.02 14.00
N PHE A 58 0.91 -13.46 13.14
CA PHE A 58 1.24 -12.76 11.90
C PHE A 58 0.09 -12.76 10.90
N SER A 59 -0.66 -13.87 10.83
CA SER A 59 -1.82 -14.00 9.97
C SER A 59 -2.95 -13.07 10.41
N LEU A 60 -3.22 -12.97 11.72
CA LEU A 60 -4.20 -12.02 12.27
C LEU A 60 -3.83 -10.57 12.00
N ILE A 61 -2.56 -10.20 12.20
CA ILE A 61 -2.05 -8.85 11.87
C ILE A 61 -2.24 -8.59 10.38
N SER A 62 -1.93 -9.56 9.53
CA SER A 62 -2.11 -9.42 8.07
C SER A 62 -3.58 -9.23 7.69
N VAL A 63 -4.52 -9.95 8.31
CA VAL A 63 -5.96 -9.73 8.10
C VAL A 63 -6.34 -8.29 8.47
N ALA A 64 -5.92 -7.81 9.63
CA ALA A 64 -6.22 -6.45 10.09
C ALA A 64 -5.67 -5.40 9.11
N PHE A 65 -4.40 -5.53 8.69
CA PHE A 65 -3.79 -4.64 7.70
C PHE A 65 -4.50 -4.72 6.34
N GLY A 66 -4.84 -5.92 5.87
CA GLY A 66 -5.56 -6.12 4.61
C GLY A 66 -6.91 -5.39 4.60
N ILE A 67 -7.68 -5.49 5.68
CA ILE A 67 -8.95 -4.77 5.85
C ILE A 67 -8.71 -3.25 5.82
N VAL A 68 -7.74 -2.75 6.58
CA VAL A 68 -7.41 -1.32 6.63
C VAL A 68 -7.04 -0.78 5.25
N LEU A 69 -6.24 -1.53 4.49
CA LEU A 69 -5.84 -1.16 3.13
C LEU A 69 -7.02 -1.16 2.15
N ILE A 70 -7.90 -2.17 2.21
CA ILE A 70 -9.11 -2.23 1.36
C ILE A 70 -10.05 -1.06 1.69
N VAL A 71 -10.27 -0.77 2.97
CA VAL A 71 -11.07 0.38 3.41
C VAL A 71 -10.45 1.70 2.91
N GLY A 72 -9.12 1.81 2.97
CA GLY A 72 -8.38 2.96 2.45
C GLY A 72 -8.55 3.13 0.94
N ALA A 73 -8.37 2.07 0.17
CA ALA A 73 -8.52 2.07 -1.29
C ALA A 73 -9.96 2.38 -1.74
N SER A 74 -10.96 1.99 -0.94
CA SER A 74 -12.37 2.26 -1.22
C SER A 74 -12.77 3.72 -1.05
N ARG A 75 -12.05 4.52 -0.24
CA ARG A 75 -12.40 5.94 -0.03
C ARG A 75 -11.96 6.79 -1.23
N ARG A 76 -12.91 7.47 -1.88
CA ARG A 76 -12.71 8.24 -3.14
C ARG A 76 -12.11 9.65 -2.97
N GLY A 77 -11.72 10.06 -1.76
CA GLY A 77 -11.20 11.41 -1.48
C GLY A 77 -9.69 11.46 -1.24
N ASN A 78 -9.19 12.63 -0.79
CA ASN A 78 -7.77 12.84 -0.44
C ASN A 78 -7.25 11.91 0.68
N LEU A 79 -8.17 11.27 1.40
CA LEU A 79 -7.85 10.28 2.43
C LEU A 79 -7.14 9.05 1.86
N GLY A 80 -7.46 8.65 0.62
CA GLY A 80 -6.81 7.50 -0.05
C GLY A 80 -5.33 7.74 -0.31
N HIS A 81 -4.96 8.95 -0.73
CA HIS A 81 -3.57 9.38 -0.92
C HIS A 81 -2.77 9.29 0.38
N HIS A 82 -3.28 9.87 1.47
CA HIS A 82 -2.59 9.83 2.76
C HIS A 82 -2.48 8.42 3.32
N MET A 83 -3.52 7.60 3.19
CA MET A 83 -3.49 6.21 3.67
C MET A 83 -2.48 5.37 2.88
N ASN A 84 -2.42 5.48 1.56
CA ASN A 84 -1.43 4.73 0.76
C ASN A 84 0.00 5.20 1.04
N LEU A 85 0.22 6.51 1.19
CA LEU A 85 1.52 7.06 1.54
C LEU A 85 1.99 6.58 2.93
N THR A 86 1.14 6.73 3.94
CA THR A 86 1.43 6.28 5.31
C THR A 86 1.62 4.77 5.35
N ALA A 87 0.77 3.99 4.69
CA ALA A 87 0.92 2.54 4.62
C ALA A 87 2.22 2.14 3.93
N GLY A 88 2.61 2.82 2.84
CA GLY A 88 3.88 2.59 2.16
C GLY A 88 5.09 2.82 3.09
N VAL A 89 5.10 3.94 3.83
CA VAL A 89 6.15 4.22 4.82
C VAL A 89 6.18 3.18 5.93
N VAL A 90 5.01 2.80 6.46
CA VAL A 90 4.90 1.77 7.51
C VAL A 90 5.45 0.44 6.99
N PHE A 91 5.03 -0.01 5.81
CA PHE A 91 5.51 -1.27 5.23
C PHE A 91 7.02 -1.27 4.99
N LEU A 92 7.59 -0.15 4.51
CA LEU A 92 9.04 -0.02 4.35
C LEU A 92 9.76 -0.09 5.69
N ALA A 93 9.35 0.72 6.67
CA ALA A 93 9.97 0.72 8.00
C ALA A 93 9.86 -0.65 8.67
N THR A 94 8.68 -1.28 8.59
CA THR A 94 8.44 -2.63 9.10
C THR A 94 9.30 -3.67 8.39
N SER A 95 9.50 -3.58 7.07
CA SER A 95 10.37 -4.53 6.34
C SER A 95 11.83 -4.45 6.78
N ILE A 96 12.33 -3.24 7.06
CA ILE A 96 13.68 -3.04 7.59
C ILE A 96 13.76 -3.64 9.01
N LEU A 97 12.77 -3.38 9.86
CA LEU A 97 12.70 -3.95 11.20
C LEU A 97 12.68 -5.48 11.16
N MET A 98 11.85 -6.07 10.30
CA MET A 98 11.78 -7.52 10.08
C MET A 98 13.14 -8.08 9.67
N MET A 99 13.88 -7.38 8.79
CA MET A 99 15.23 -7.77 8.39
C MET A 99 16.21 -7.73 9.57
N SER A 100 16.13 -6.71 10.42
CA SER A 100 16.98 -6.57 11.60
C SER A 100 16.72 -7.65 12.67
N VAL A 101 15.47 -8.12 12.81
CA VAL A 101 15.12 -9.15 13.81
C VAL A 101 15.19 -10.58 13.27
N LEU A 102 15.44 -10.79 11.98
CA LEU A 102 15.34 -12.10 11.34
C LEU A 102 16.26 -13.17 11.96
N GLN A 103 17.47 -12.77 12.37
CA GLN A 103 18.47 -13.65 12.99
C GLN A 103 18.52 -13.55 14.53
N THR A 104 17.53 -12.92 15.16
CA THR A 104 17.49 -12.73 16.61
C THR A 104 16.33 -13.49 17.25
N ASP A 105 16.43 -13.70 18.56
CA ASP A 105 15.35 -14.31 19.36
C ASP A 105 14.06 -13.47 19.36
N ALA A 106 14.15 -12.20 18.95
CA ALA A 106 13.01 -11.32 18.76
C ALA A 106 12.16 -11.68 17.53
N ASN A 107 12.53 -12.71 16.74
CA ASN A 107 11.72 -13.24 15.65
C ASN A 107 10.54 -14.13 16.16
N PHE A 108 9.76 -13.62 17.11
CA PHE A 108 8.61 -14.34 17.68
C PHE A 108 7.45 -14.52 16.67
N LEU A 109 7.43 -13.73 15.60
CA LEU A 109 6.45 -13.82 14.51
C LEU A 109 6.89 -14.73 13.35
N ASN A 110 8.06 -15.36 13.47
CA ASN A 110 8.58 -16.35 12.52
C ASN A 110 8.73 -15.79 11.08
N PHE A 111 9.25 -14.56 10.98
CA PHE A 111 9.54 -13.88 9.73
C PHE A 111 10.60 -14.62 8.92
N SER A 112 10.41 -14.64 7.60
CA SER A 112 11.37 -15.17 6.62
C SER A 112 11.85 -14.08 5.66
N MET A 113 12.94 -14.34 4.93
CA MET A 113 13.40 -13.39 3.89
C MET A 113 12.31 -13.11 2.86
N SER A 114 11.45 -14.09 2.55
CA SER A 114 10.27 -13.87 1.69
C SER A 114 9.33 -12.80 2.26
N THR A 115 9.02 -12.84 3.56
CA THR A 115 8.17 -11.82 4.21
C THR A 115 8.77 -10.42 4.16
N VAL A 116 10.10 -10.32 4.32
CA VAL A 116 10.82 -9.04 4.20
C VAL A 116 10.69 -8.49 2.78
N VAL A 117 11.01 -9.29 1.77
CA VAL A 117 11.00 -8.87 0.36
C VAL A 117 9.59 -8.49 -0.09
N VAL A 118 8.58 -9.29 0.24
CA VAL A 118 7.18 -9.00 -0.10
C VAL A 118 6.70 -7.71 0.57
N SER A 119 7.01 -7.53 1.87
CA SER A 119 6.63 -6.31 2.59
C SER A 119 7.33 -5.07 2.03
N MET A 120 8.61 -5.18 1.69
CA MET A 120 9.36 -4.10 1.02
C MET A 120 8.73 -3.74 -0.33
N PHE A 121 8.39 -4.74 -1.15
CA PHE A 121 7.78 -4.53 -2.46
C PHE A 121 6.41 -3.85 -2.35
N PHE A 122 5.57 -4.28 -1.42
CA PHE A 122 4.30 -3.60 -1.13
C PHE A 122 4.50 -2.19 -0.60
N GLY A 123 5.49 -1.98 0.25
CA GLY A 123 5.88 -0.65 0.72
C GLY A 123 6.23 0.29 -0.42
N LEU A 124 7.07 -0.16 -1.37
CA LEU A 124 7.43 0.61 -2.56
C LEU A 124 6.24 0.87 -3.48
N LEU A 125 5.37 -0.12 -3.72
CA LEU A 125 4.16 0.04 -4.53
C LEU A 125 3.19 1.04 -3.90
N LEU A 126 2.96 0.93 -2.59
CA LEU A 126 2.06 1.84 -1.85
C LEU A 126 2.64 3.25 -1.74
N LEU A 127 3.95 3.38 -1.53
CA LEU A 127 4.61 4.68 -1.52
C LEU A 127 4.59 5.32 -2.91
N GLY A 128 4.84 4.55 -3.97
CA GLY A 128 4.76 5.01 -5.35
C GLY A 128 3.35 5.45 -5.70
N THR A 129 2.35 4.60 -5.48
CA THR A 129 0.93 4.95 -5.71
C THR A 129 0.53 6.17 -4.87
N GLY A 130 0.94 6.24 -3.60
CA GLY A 130 0.75 7.40 -2.74
C GLY A 130 1.33 8.67 -3.35
N LEU A 131 2.61 8.68 -3.70
CA LEU A 131 3.29 9.87 -4.24
C LEU A 131 2.68 10.36 -5.57
N TYR A 132 2.18 9.44 -6.41
CA TYR A 132 1.52 9.75 -7.69
C TYR A 132 0.01 10.05 -7.57
N ASP A 133 -0.63 9.77 -6.43
CA ASP A 133 -2.06 10.04 -6.20
C ASP A 133 -2.33 11.41 -5.54
N LYS A 134 -1.30 12.25 -5.40
CA LYS A 134 -1.43 13.59 -4.79
C LYS A 134 -2.47 14.43 -5.54
N VAL A 135 -3.60 14.73 -4.87
CA VAL A 135 -4.60 15.69 -5.35
C VAL A 135 -4.11 17.09 -4.97
N GLY A 136 -3.89 17.96 -5.96
CA GLY A 136 -3.72 19.39 -5.71
C GLY A 136 -5.02 19.99 -5.15
N THR A 137 -4.91 21.03 -4.34
CA THR A 137 -6.04 21.84 -3.83
C THR A 137 -7.00 22.23 -4.96
N ASP A 138 -8.30 22.39 -4.64
CA ASP A 138 -9.36 22.71 -5.63
C ASP A 138 -9.00 23.95 -6.49
N GLU A 139 -8.32 24.94 -5.91
CA GLU A 139 -7.79 26.11 -6.63
C GLU A 139 -6.82 25.74 -7.76
N HIS A 140 -5.93 24.76 -7.57
CA HIS A 140 -5.02 24.29 -8.63
C HIS A 140 -5.72 23.44 -9.69
N ALA A 141 -6.79 22.71 -9.32
CA ALA A 141 -7.62 21.99 -10.28
C ALA A 141 -8.45 22.94 -11.16
N GLU A 142 -8.90 24.06 -10.59
CA GLU A 142 -9.59 25.13 -11.33
C GLU A 142 -8.63 25.92 -12.22
N GLU A 143 -7.41 26.23 -11.75
CA GLU A 143 -6.36 26.86 -12.55
C GLU A 143 -5.95 25.99 -13.75
N GLU A 144 -5.79 24.67 -13.57
CA GLU A 144 -5.51 23.74 -14.68
C GLU A 144 -6.67 23.63 -15.67
N ARG A 145 -7.92 23.63 -15.20
CA ARG A 145 -9.11 23.67 -16.08
C ARG A 145 -9.17 24.97 -16.87
N ARG A 146 -8.91 26.10 -16.23
CA ARG A 146 -8.87 27.43 -16.85
C ARG A 146 -7.74 27.55 -17.88
N ARG A 147 -6.57 26.93 -17.62
CA ARG A 147 -5.44 26.91 -18.55
C ARG A 147 -5.67 26.01 -19.76
N ARG A 148 -6.41 24.90 -19.60
CA ARG A 148 -6.84 24.04 -20.73
C ARG A 148 -7.95 24.65 -21.58
N HIS A 149 -8.80 25.48 -20.99
CA HIS A 149 -9.89 26.19 -21.68
C HIS A 149 -9.50 27.58 -22.16
N HIS A 150 -8.21 27.92 -22.25
CA HIS A 150 -7.81 29.17 -22.90
C HIS A 150 -8.29 29.12 -24.36
N PRO A 151 -9.23 30.00 -24.78
CA PRO A 151 -9.63 30.04 -26.17
C PRO A 151 -8.43 30.56 -26.95
N VAL A 152 -7.84 29.70 -27.79
CA VAL A 152 -6.95 30.13 -28.87
C VAL A 152 -7.86 30.74 -29.95
N SER A 153 -8.43 31.90 -29.65
CA SER A 153 -9.27 32.66 -30.58
C SER A 153 -9.30 34.11 -30.14
N ASP A 154 -8.16 34.78 -30.27
CA ASP A 154 -8.11 36.25 -30.39
C ASP A 154 -6.79 36.73 -31.04
N ALA A 155 -6.17 35.90 -31.89
CA ALA A 155 -4.97 36.27 -32.64
C ALA A 155 -5.23 36.56 -34.13
N HIS A 156 -6.49 36.59 -34.59
CA HIS A 156 -6.82 36.80 -36.00
C HIS A 156 -8.06 37.68 -36.21
N SER A 157 -8.17 38.78 -35.48
CA SER A 157 -9.09 39.86 -35.86
C SER A 157 -8.56 41.23 -35.47
N ARG A 158 -7.60 41.72 -36.26
CA ARG A 158 -7.61 43.02 -36.97
C ARG A 158 -6.20 43.49 -37.29
#